data_AF-A0A7W7Y4H2-F1
#
_entry.id   AF-A0A7W7Y4H2-F1
#
_cell.length_a   1.000
_cell.length_b   1.000
_cell.length_c   1.000
_cell.angle_alpha   90.00
_cell.angle_beta   90.00
_cell.angle_gamma   90.00
#
_symmetry.space_group_name_H-M   'P 1'
#
loop_
_entity.id
_entity.type
_entity.pdbx_description
1 polymer ?
#
loop_
_entity_poly.entity_id
_entity_poly.type
_entity_poly.pdbx_seq_one_letter_code
_entity_poly.pdbx_strand_id
1 'polypeptide(L)'
;MSQTIHIEPVTRIEGHAKITIALDNDGHVADTRFQVTEFRGFERFCIGRNFWEMPGITARICGICPVSHLMASSKAGDMILGVRTPRAAIALRKLMNYAQLVQSHALSFFLLSGPDLVLGMDANPEQRNMAGLIAKHPDLARAGIRLRAFGQQVIRTLGDRSIHPAWAVPGGVRQSLSTEQREDIRKQLPEMFETVERGLDLIKDVQERMGSEKSIYGDFPSLYMGLVGPDGSLEHYDGHLRIMDADGRILEDDVGPLDAMSLITEGEKPWTYLKFPYYQPLGPEAGMYRVGPLARLNICDFAGTPRADRELREFRHYGGHGRPVSGSFYYHHARLIEIMHALERIDELLQGAEIARQRTRSRADVNCNLGIGISEAPRGTLFHRYEVDDNGVLVDVNMIIATGQNNAAMNRCIGQIATHYLRDDRLDEGLLNRVEHGIRMYDPCLSCSTHEAGRMPLQISLYAADGRKLDEISRG
;
A
#
# COMPACT_ATOMS: atom_id res chain seq x y z
N MET A 1 30.32 -16.14 -18.66
CA MET A 1 28.94 -16.42 -19.12
C MET A 1 28.04 -15.65 -18.19
N SER A 2 27.19 -14.75 -18.69
CA SER A 2 26.23 -14.04 -17.84
C SER A 2 25.25 -15.03 -17.21
N GLN A 3 25.27 -15.14 -15.88
CA GLN A 3 24.36 -15.99 -15.13
C GLN A 3 23.11 -15.21 -14.72
N THR A 4 21.96 -15.86 -14.64
CA THR A 4 20.70 -15.24 -14.20
C THR A 4 20.09 -16.07 -13.08
N ILE A 5 19.75 -15.41 -11.98
CA ILE A 5 19.10 -16.01 -10.81
C ILE A 5 17.63 -15.64 -10.86
N HIS A 6 16.76 -16.63 -10.61
CA HIS A 6 15.31 -16.43 -10.56
C HIS A 6 14.75 -16.83 -9.20
N ILE A 7 13.88 -15.98 -8.65
CA ILE A 7 13.09 -16.25 -7.45
C ILE A 7 11.62 -16.21 -7.87
N GLU A 8 10.97 -17.38 -7.93
CA GLU A 8 9.61 -17.52 -8.42
C GLU A 8 8.90 -18.73 -7.78
N PRO A 9 7.70 -18.56 -7.21
CA PRO A 9 7.03 -17.28 -6.94
C PRO A 9 7.68 -16.55 -5.74
N VAL A 10 7.55 -15.22 -5.69
CA VAL A 10 7.81 -14.48 -4.45
C VAL A 10 6.73 -14.83 -3.42
N THR A 11 7.12 -15.29 -2.25
CA THR A 11 6.19 -15.83 -1.23
C THR A 11 5.80 -14.81 -0.16
N ARG A 12 4.63 -15.01 0.47
CA ARG A 12 4.07 -14.16 1.55
C ARG A 12 3.84 -12.71 1.14
N ILE A 13 3.45 -12.52 -0.11
CA ILE A 13 2.93 -11.26 -0.66
C ILE A 13 1.53 -11.48 -1.23
N GLU A 14 0.83 -10.42 -1.59
CA GLU A 14 -0.44 -10.52 -2.31
C GLU A 14 -0.18 -10.39 -3.82
N GLY A 15 -0.73 -11.36 -4.59
CA GLY A 15 -0.58 -11.47 -6.05
C GLY A 15 0.70 -12.19 -6.48
N HIS A 16 0.97 -12.24 -7.79
CA HIS A 16 2.06 -13.05 -8.35
C HIS A 16 3.22 -12.19 -8.87
N ALA A 17 4.43 -12.51 -8.40
CA ALA A 17 5.65 -11.90 -8.89
C ALA A 17 6.81 -12.89 -9.00
N LYS A 18 7.77 -12.47 -9.81
CA LYS A 18 9.08 -13.09 -10.02
C LYS A 18 10.17 -12.04 -9.82
N ILE A 19 11.29 -12.44 -9.24
CA ILE A 19 12.51 -11.62 -9.20
C ILE A 19 13.56 -12.25 -10.11
N THR A 20 14.20 -11.42 -10.92
CA THR A 20 15.33 -11.81 -11.76
C THR A 20 16.55 -10.97 -11.40
N ILE A 21 17.68 -11.60 -11.10
CA ILE A 21 18.97 -10.96 -10.83
C ILE A 21 19.94 -11.43 -11.90
N ALA A 22 20.42 -10.51 -12.75
CA ALA A 22 21.40 -10.79 -13.79
C ALA A 22 22.80 -10.47 -13.28
N LEU A 23 23.75 -11.37 -13.54
CA LEU A 23 25.15 -11.22 -13.18
C LEU A 23 26.00 -10.91 -14.42
N ASP A 24 27.02 -10.08 -14.25
CA ASP A 24 28.04 -9.84 -15.28
C ASP A 24 29.04 -11.01 -15.37
N ASN A 25 30.07 -10.87 -16.21
CA ASN A 25 31.08 -11.92 -16.39
C ASN A 25 32.01 -12.09 -15.19
N ASP A 26 32.05 -11.11 -14.28
CA ASP A 26 32.85 -11.13 -13.06
C ASP A 26 32.03 -11.64 -11.85
N GLY A 27 30.76 -12.01 -12.07
CA GLY A 27 29.86 -12.52 -11.03
C GLY A 27 29.17 -11.42 -10.21
N HIS A 28 29.32 -10.14 -10.58
CA HIS A 28 28.66 -9.04 -9.89
C HIS A 28 27.23 -8.81 -10.39
N VAL A 29 26.38 -8.26 -9.53
CA VAL A 29 25.00 -7.91 -9.89
C VAL A 29 24.99 -6.79 -10.92
N ALA A 30 24.52 -7.10 -12.13
CA ALA A 30 24.44 -6.17 -13.26
C ALA A 30 23.05 -5.53 -13.38
N ASP A 31 21.98 -6.29 -13.12
CA ASP A 31 20.61 -5.81 -13.22
C ASP A 31 19.68 -6.61 -12.30
N THR A 32 18.64 -5.97 -11.78
CA THR A 32 17.63 -6.62 -10.93
C THR A 32 16.23 -6.19 -11.32
N ARG A 33 15.34 -7.15 -11.51
CA ARG A 33 13.98 -6.94 -12.02
C ARG A 33 12.95 -7.58 -11.09
N PHE A 34 12.03 -6.78 -10.58
CA PHE A 34 10.81 -7.21 -9.92
C PHE A 34 9.65 -7.24 -10.92
N GLN A 35 9.26 -8.44 -11.31
CA GLN A 35 8.34 -8.68 -12.42
C GLN A 35 6.99 -9.10 -11.88
N VAL A 36 5.95 -8.36 -12.23
CA VAL A 36 4.56 -8.77 -11.98
C VAL A 36 4.01 -9.38 -13.24
N THR A 37 3.48 -10.59 -13.13
CA THR A 37 3.09 -11.45 -14.26
C THR A 37 1.58 -11.51 -14.47
N GLU A 38 0.81 -10.79 -13.65
CA GLU A 38 -0.66 -10.70 -13.75
C GLU A 38 -1.12 -9.44 -14.46
N PHE A 39 -2.27 -9.52 -15.14
CA PHE A 39 -2.96 -8.40 -15.74
C PHE A 39 -4.48 -8.66 -15.71
N ARG A 40 -5.29 -7.65 -15.33
CA ARG A 40 -6.75 -7.77 -15.24
C ARG A 40 -7.57 -6.79 -16.09
N GLY A 41 -7.01 -5.64 -16.47
CA GLY A 41 -7.67 -4.72 -17.43
C GLY A 41 -8.86 -3.92 -16.91
N PHE A 42 -8.93 -3.61 -15.61
CA PHE A 42 -10.07 -2.91 -15.00
C PHE A 42 -10.40 -1.58 -15.67
N GLU A 43 -9.40 -0.77 -16.01
CA GLU A 43 -9.65 0.52 -16.66
C GLU A 43 -10.40 0.35 -17.98
N ARG A 44 -9.99 -0.63 -18.78
CA ARG A 44 -10.60 -0.85 -20.10
C ARG A 44 -11.99 -1.45 -20.02
N PHE A 45 -12.22 -2.47 -19.18
CA PHE A 45 -13.53 -3.13 -19.13
C PHE A 45 -14.59 -2.35 -18.35
N CYS A 46 -14.17 -1.35 -17.55
CA CYS A 46 -15.11 -0.46 -16.86
C CYS A 46 -15.70 0.61 -17.78
N ILE A 47 -15.09 0.89 -18.95
CA ILE A 47 -15.70 1.76 -19.96
C ILE A 47 -17.05 1.17 -20.40
N GLY A 48 -18.07 2.02 -20.46
CA GLY A 48 -19.46 1.64 -20.73
C GLY A 48 -20.26 1.18 -19.50
N ARG A 49 -19.64 1.10 -18.32
CA ARG A 49 -20.34 0.85 -17.04
C ARG A 49 -20.88 2.14 -16.45
N ASN A 50 -21.88 2.04 -15.59
CA ASN A 50 -22.38 3.20 -14.88
C ASN A 50 -21.50 3.49 -13.64
N PHE A 51 -21.21 4.76 -13.35
CA PHE A 51 -20.37 5.14 -12.19
C PHE A 51 -20.94 4.63 -10.85
N TRP A 52 -22.25 4.41 -10.73
CA TRP A 52 -22.89 3.80 -9.54
C TRP A 52 -22.39 2.38 -9.26
N GLU A 53 -21.96 1.63 -10.28
CA GLU A 53 -21.44 0.27 -10.15
C GLU A 53 -19.98 0.25 -9.68
N MET A 54 -19.25 1.34 -9.92
CA MET A 54 -17.80 1.39 -9.76
C MET A 54 -17.31 1.07 -8.36
N PRO A 55 -17.90 1.56 -7.26
CA PRO A 55 -17.43 1.19 -5.92
C PRO A 55 -17.55 -0.32 -5.68
N GLY A 56 -18.57 -0.96 -6.26
CA GLY A 56 -18.71 -2.41 -6.26
C GLY A 56 -17.62 -3.07 -7.09
N ILE A 57 -17.45 -2.67 -8.35
CA ILE A 57 -16.48 -3.30 -9.27
C ILE A 57 -15.06 -3.14 -8.74
N THR A 58 -14.63 -1.94 -8.39
CA THR A 58 -13.24 -1.67 -8.00
C THR A 58 -12.86 -2.27 -6.66
N ALA A 59 -13.81 -2.52 -5.76
CA ALA A 59 -13.55 -3.30 -4.55
C ALA A 59 -12.99 -4.70 -4.88
N ARG A 60 -13.27 -5.27 -6.06
CA ARG A 60 -12.78 -6.60 -6.49
C ARG A 60 -11.36 -6.58 -7.06
N ILE A 61 -10.73 -5.41 -7.14
CA ILE A 61 -9.33 -5.27 -7.57
C ILE A 61 -8.39 -6.03 -6.60
N CYS A 62 -8.61 -5.94 -5.28
CA CYS A 62 -7.78 -6.63 -4.28
C CYS A 62 -8.64 -7.16 -3.13
N GLY A 63 -8.31 -8.36 -2.64
CA GLY A 63 -9.00 -8.99 -1.51
C GLY A 63 -8.62 -8.39 -0.14
N ILE A 64 -7.50 -7.68 -0.06
CA ILE A 64 -6.97 -7.12 1.20
C ILE A 64 -7.38 -5.66 1.40
N CYS A 65 -7.36 -4.85 0.33
CA CYS A 65 -7.71 -3.43 0.40
C CYS A 65 -8.98 -3.01 -0.37
N PRO A 66 -10.09 -3.78 -0.30
CA PRO A 66 -11.28 -3.48 -1.06
C PRO A 66 -11.96 -2.18 -0.61
N VAL A 67 -11.84 -1.83 0.68
CA VAL A 67 -12.43 -0.60 1.23
C VAL A 67 -11.70 0.64 0.68
N SER A 68 -10.41 0.57 0.34
CA SER A 68 -9.68 1.75 -0.19
C SER A 68 -10.19 2.08 -1.59
N HIS A 69 -10.36 1.07 -2.44
CA HIS A 69 -10.99 1.26 -3.74
C HIS A 69 -12.44 1.70 -3.62
N LEU A 70 -13.17 1.19 -2.62
CA LEU A 70 -14.53 1.63 -2.34
C LEU A 70 -14.56 3.13 -1.98
N MET A 71 -13.63 3.61 -1.14
CA MET A 71 -13.52 5.02 -0.76
C MET A 71 -13.12 5.89 -1.95
N ALA A 72 -12.03 5.56 -2.64
CA ALA A 72 -11.58 6.31 -3.82
C ALA A 72 -12.69 6.37 -4.89
N SER A 73 -13.29 5.23 -5.23
CA SER A 73 -14.38 5.16 -6.21
C SER A 73 -15.62 5.94 -5.77
N SER A 74 -15.99 5.88 -4.48
CA SER A 74 -17.12 6.66 -3.97
C SER A 74 -16.83 8.17 -3.98
N LYS A 75 -15.60 8.60 -3.68
CA LYS A 75 -15.19 10.01 -3.75
C LYS A 75 -15.20 10.54 -5.19
N ALA A 76 -14.74 9.75 -6.17
CA ALA A 76 -14.88 10.09 -7.58
C ALA A 76 -16.35 10.26 -7.97
N GLY A 77 -17.22 9.37 -7.50
CA GLY A 77 -18.67 9.49 -7.70
C GLY A 77 -19.29 10.70 -6.98
N ASP A 78 -18.82 11.06 -5.78
CA ASP A 78 -19.28 12.27 -5.07
C ASP A 78 -19.00 13.52 -5.92
N MET A 79 -17.83 13.58 -6.57
CA MET A 79 -17.45 14.66 -7.48
C MET A 79 -18.30 14.69 -8.77
N ILE A 80 -18.56 13.54 -9.40
CA ILE A 80 -19.46 13.42 -10.57
C ILE A 80 -20.86 13.96 -10.26
N LEU A 81 -21.36 13.67 -9.06
CA LEU A 81 -22.65 14.15 -8.59
C LEU A 81 -22.67 15.64 -8.25
N GLY A 82 -21.51 16.28 -8.08
CA GLY A 82 -21.41 17.67 -7.62
C GLY A 82 -21.98 17.88 -6.20
N VAL A 83 -21.92 16.85 -5.33
CA VAL A 83 -22.54 16.89 -4.01
C VAL A 83 -21.54 17.09 -2.89
N ARG A 84 -21.98 17.84 -1.87
CA ARG A 84 -21.32 17.82 -0.56
C ARG A 84 -21.78 16.60 0.25
N THR A 85 -20.84 15.72 0.56
CA THR A 85 -21.11 14.53 1.37
C THR A 85 -21.46 14.91 2.81
N PRO A 86 -22.51 14.32 3.44
CA PRO A 86 -22.88 14.66 4.81
C PRO A 86 -21.77 14.37 5.82
N ARG A 87 -21.66 15.19 6.88
CA ARG A 87 -20.64 15.02 7.94
C ARG A 87 -20.66 13.62 8.57
N ALA A 88 -21.87 13.10 8.83
CA ALA A 88 -22.09 11.74 9.30
C ALA A 88 -21.44 10.70 8.38
N ALA A 89 -21.63 10.84 7.07
CA ALA A 89 -21.08 9.94 6.07
C ALA A 89 -19.56 10.02 5.99
N ILE A 90 -18.99 11.22 6.11
CA ILE A 90 -17.53 11.42 6.16
C ILE A 90 -16.95 10.70 7.39
N ALA A 91 -17.53 10.92 8.58
CA ALA A 91 -17.09 10.26 9.82
C ALA A 91 -17.16 8.73 9.72
N LEU A 92 -18.24 8.22 9.12
CA LEU A 92 -18.49 6.80 8.88
C LEU A 92 -17.51 6.19 7.85
N ARG A 93 -17.21 6.90 6.77
CA ARG A 93 -16.18 6.48 5.80
C ARG A 93 -14.78 6.49 6.41
N LYS A 94 -14.43 7.52 7.20
CA LYS A 94 -13.17 7.57 7.97
C LYS A 94 -13.04 6.37 8.91
N LEU A 95 -14.09 6.06 9.67
CA LEU A 95 -14.13 4.89 10.57
C LEU A 95 -13.83 3.57 9.82
N MET A 96 -14.48 3.35 8.67
CA MET A 96 -14.24 2.17 7.84
C MET A 96 -12.81 2.15 7.28
N ASN A 97 -12.29 3.29 6.83
CA ASN A 97 -10.94 3.43 6.29
C ASN A 97 -9.86 3.14 7.34
N TYR A 98 -10.00 3.67 8.56
CA TYR A 98 -9.09 3.37 9.67
C TYR A 98 -9.15 1.89 10.06
N ALA A 99 -10.34 1.28 10.10
CA ALA A 99 -10.46 -0.16 10.33
C ALA A 99 -9.74 -1.00 9.25
N GLN A 100 -9.77 -0.53 8.00
CA GLN A 100 -9.04 -1.15 6.91
C GLN A 100 -7.53 -1.04 7.05
N LEU A 101 -7.02 0.11 7.50
CA LEU A 101 -5.61 0.29 7.83
C LEU A 101 -5.19 -0.69 8.90
N VAL A 102 -5.92 -0.74 10.03
CA VAL A 102 -5.64 -1.65 11.14
C VAL A 102 -5.53 -3.10 10.66
N GLN A 103 -6.54 -3.62 9.95
CA GLN A 103 -6.50 -5.02 9.51
C GLN A 103 -5.40 -5.32 8.47
N SER A 104 -5.13 -4.37 7.57
CA SER A 104 -4.14 -4.58 6.50
C SER A 104 -2.72 -4.51 7.06
N HIS A 105 -2.46 -3.56 7.96
CA HIS A 105 -1.18 -3.41 8.62
C HIS A 105 -0.91 -4.56 9.57
N ALA A 106 -1.92 -5.02 10.32
CA ALA A 106 -1.79 -6.20 11.17
C ALA A 106 -1.46 -7.47 10.35
N LEU A 107 -2.13 -7.66 9.20
CA LEU A 107 -1.80 -8.75 8.27
C LEU A 107 -0.34 -8.67 7.82
N SER A 108 0.09 -7.51 7.33
CA SER A 108 1.44 -7.32 6.81
C SER A 108 2.53 -7.52 7.86
N PHE A 109 2.37 -6.91 9.03
CA PHE A 109 3.41 -6.92 10.06
C PHE A 109 3.44 -8.28 10.77
N PHE A 110 2.33 -8.74 11.33
CA PHE A 110 2.34 -9.95 12.16
C PHE A 110 2.31 -11.24 11.36
N LEU A 111 1.57 -11.28 10.24
CA LEU A 111 1.29 -12.53 9.54
C LEU A 111 2.21 -12.77 8.33
N LEU A 112 2.58 -11.71 7.61
CA LEU A 112 3.43 -11.83 6.40
C LEU A 112 4.91 -11.66 6.74
N SER A 113 5.26 -10.56 7.42
CA SER A 113 6.66 -10.21 7.75
C SER A 113 7.10 -10.75 9.11
N GLY A 114 6.15 -10.98 10.03
CA GLY A 114 6.41 -11.50 11.38
C GLY A 114 7.28 -12.76 11.40
N PRO A 115 7.06 -13.76 10.52
CA PRO A 115 7.96 -14.91 10.43
C PRO A 115 9.43 -14.53 10.16
N ASP A 116 9.71 -13.54 9.30
CA ASP A 116 11.09 -13.08 9.05
C ASP A 116 11.67 -12.34 10.26
N LEU A 117 10.88 -11.43 10.84
CA LEU A 117 11.32 -10.53 11.91
C LEU A 117 11.55 -11.26 13.24
N VAL A 118 10.76 -12.30 13.52
CA VAL A 118 10.74 -13.01 14.80
C VAL A 118 11.56 -14.30 14.75
N LEU A 119 11.42 -15.08 13.68
CA LEU A 119 12.10 -16.39 13.58
C LEU A 119 13.51 -16.24 13.01
N GLY A 120 13.79 -15.13 12.31
CA GLY A 120 15.08 -14.80 11.71
C GLY A 120 15.13 -15.02 10.20
N MET A 121 15.96 -14.21 9.52
CA MET A 121 16.11 -14.25 8.06
C MET A 121 16.64 -15.60 7.55
N ASP A 122 17.48 -16.26 8.36
CA ASP A 122 18.14 -17.53 8.04
C ASP A 122 17.37 -18.76 8.57
N ALA A 123 16.15 -18.56 9.10
CA ALA A 123 15.34 -19.68 9.60
C ALA A 123 14.94 -20.64 8.46
N ASN A 124 14.86 -21.93 8.78
CA ASN A 124 14.40 -22.96 7.83
C ASN A 124 13.04 -22.57 7.22
N PRO A 125 12.87 -22.56 5.88
CA PRO A 125 11.62 -22.21 5.21
C PRO A 125 10.40 -23.00 5.69
N GLU A 126 10.56 -24.26 6.09
CA GLU A 126 9.48 -25.09 6.63
C GLU A 126 8.91 -24.53 7.94
N GLN A 127 9.71 -23.77 8.68
CA GLN A 127 9.32 -23.11 9.92
C GLN A 127 9.06 -21.61 9.74
N ARG A 128 9.60 -20.96 8.70
CA ARG A 128 9.53 -19.50 8.48
C ARG A 128 8.18 -19.06 7.90
N ASN A 129 7.12 -19.41 8.60
CA ASN A 129 5.73 -19.16 8.23
C ASN A 129 4.85 -19.04 9.49
N MET A 130 3.54 -18.86 9.28
CA MET A 130 2.59 -18.70 10.38
C MET A 130 2.53 -19.90 11.32
N ALA A 131 2.69 -21.13 10.84
CA ALA A 131 2.66 -22.31 11.70
C ALA A 131 3.86 -22.31 12.66
N GLY A 132 5.06 -21.99 12.16
CA GLY A 132 6.23 -21.86 13.02
C GLY A 132 6.14 -20.68 13.99
N LEU A 133 5.56 -19.55 13.57
CA LEU A 133 5.31 -18.41 14.46
C LEU A 133 4.34 -18.77 15.58
N ILE A 134 3.24 -19.48 15.28
CA ILE A 134 2.28 -19.97 16.28
C ILE A 134 2.96 -20.97 17.24
N ALA A 135 3.80 -21.86 16.71
CA ALA A 135 4.48 -22.86 17.53
C ALA A 135 5.48 -22.25 18.52
N LYS A 136 6.27 -21.25 18.11
CA LYS A 136 7.30 -20.62 18.96
C LYS A 136 6.82 -19.42 19.76
N HIS A 137 5.88 -18.65 19.22
CA HIS A 137 5.38 -17.40 19.81
C HIS A 137 3.85 -17.29 19.73
N PRO A 138 3.10 -18.22 20.37
CA PRO A 138 1.65 -18.33 20.22
C PRO A 138 0.90 -17.06 20.62
N ASP A 139 1.36 -16.36 21.66
CA ASP A 139 0.68 -15.16 22.15
C ASP A 139 0.87 -13.96 21.21
N LEU A 140 2.03 -13.85 20.55
CA LEU A 140 2.27 -12.83 19.53
C LEU A 140 1.42 -13.10 18.29
N ALA A 141 1.40 -14.35 17.82
CA ALA A 141 0.57 -14.75 16.69
C ALA A 141 -0.92 -14.51 16.97
N ARG A 142 -1.40 -14.89 18.17
CA ARG A 142 -2.79 -14.65 18.58
C ARG A 142 -3.12 -13.16 18.61
N ALA A 143 -2.25 -12.33 19.18
CA ALA A 143 -2.46 -10.89 19.26
C ALA A 143 -2.59 -10.28 17.84
N GLY A 144 -1.66 -10.60 16.92
CA GLY A 144 -1.73 -10.14 15.53
C GLY A 144 -2.99 -10.60 14.78
N ILE A 145 -3.41 -11.85 14.98
CA ILE A 145 -4.67 -12.39 14.41
C ILE A 145 -5.88 -11.62 14.94
N ARG A 146 -5.93 -11.35 16.26
CA ARG A 146 -7.04 -10.62 16.88
C ARG A 146 -7.09 -9.16 16.45
N LEU A 147 -5.94 -8.50 16.29
CA LEU A 147 -5.87 -7.14 15.74
C LEU A 147 -6.40 -7.06 14.30
N ARG A 148 -6.04 -8.04 13.47
CA ARG A 148 -6.62 -8.15 12.13
C ARG A 148 -8.13 -8.41 12.18
N ALA A 149 -8.57 -9.30 13.08
CA ALA A 149 -9.98 -9.64 13.23
C ALA A 149 -10.82 -8.43 13.67
N PHE A 150 -10.30 -7.59 14.57
CA PHE A 150 -10.94 -6.35 15.00
C PHE A 150 -11.23 -5.42 13.82
N GLY A 151 -10.24 -5.09 12.99
CA GLY A 151 -10.46 -4.22 11.83
C GLY A 151 -11.47 -4.83 10.84
N GLN A 152 -11.41 -6.14 10.60
CA GLN A 152 -12.38 -6.85 9.74
C GLN A 152 -13.80 -6.89 10.33
N GLN A 153 -13.92 -6.95 11.67
CA GLN A 153 -15.20 -6.89 12.37
C GLN A 153 -15.81 -5.50 12.26
N VAL A 154 -15.03 -4.43 12.46
CA VAL A 154 -15.52 -3.04 12.28
C VAL A 154 -16.04 -2.83 10.85
N ILE A 155 -15.28 -3.28 9.84
CA ILE A 155 -15.72 -3.20 8.44
C ILE A 155 -17.03 -3.97 8.22
N ARG A 156 -17.15 -5.18 8.78
CA ARG A 156 -18.37 -6.00 8.69
C ARG A 156 -19.55 -5.36 9.40
N THR A 157 -19.35 -4.76 10.55
CA THR A 157 -20.40 -4.07 11.32
C THR A 157 -21.00 -2.92 10.51
N LEU A 158 -20.16 -2.20 9.75
CA LEU A 158 -20.61 -1.10 8.90
C LEU A 158 -21.23 -1.60 7.59
N GLY A 159 -20.57 -2.53 6.89
CA GLY A 159 -20.89 -2.89 5.51
C GLY A 159 -21.35 -4.33 5.27
N ASP A 160 -21.83 -5.00 6.31
CA ASP A 160 -22.39 -6.37 6.36
C ASP A 160 -21.41 -7.50 5.97
N ARG A 161 -20.27 -7.16 5.36
CA ARG A 161 -19.22 -8.08 4.92
C ARG A 161 -17.86 -7.50 5.25
N SER A 162 -16.95 -8.37 5.69
CA SER A 162 -15.55 -8.04 5.95
C SER A 162 -14.78 -7.73 4.66
N ILE A 163 -15.09 -8.43 3.57
CA ILE A 163 -14.44 -8.29 2.27
C ILE A 163 -15.48 -7.86 1.23
N HIS A 164 -15.14 -6.88 0.41
CA HIS A 164 -16.01 -6.27 -0.61
C HIS A 164 -17.34 -5.71 -0.05
N PRO A 165 -17.32 -4.89 1.03
CA PRO A 165 -18.54 -4.28 1.56
C PRO A 165 -19.18 -3.35 0.52
N ALA A 166 -20.50 -3.40 0.39
CA ALA A 166 -21.25 -2.60 -0.58
C ALA A 166 -21.92 -1.38 0.09
N TRP A 167 -21.18 -0.66 0.93
CA TRP A 167 -21.76 0.28 1.90
C TRP A 167 -21.49 1.76 1.65
N ALA A 168 -20.26 2.13 1.29
CA ALA A 168 -19.97 3.47 0.78
C ALA A 168 -20.41 3.54 -0.69
N VAL A 169 -21.10 4.63 -1.02
CA VAL A 169 -21.71 4.87 -2.32
C VAL A 169 -21.56 6.35 -2.67
N PRO A 170 -21.66 6.75 -3.96
CA PRO A 170 -21.67 8.16 -4.30
C PRO A 170 -22.78 8.92 -3.55
N GLY A 171 -22.40 10.06 -2.97
CA GLY A 171 -23.18 10.91 -2.08
C GLY A 171 -23.08 10.57 -0.59
N GLY A 172 -22.47 9.46 -0.18
CA GLY A 172 -22.25 9.14 1.25
C GLY A 172 -22.15 7.66 1.59
N VAL A 173 -22.97 7.19 2.54
CA VAL A 173 -23.03 5.79 3.00
C VAL A 173 -24.47 5.33 3.18
N ARG A 174 -24.71 4.02 3.16
CA ARG A 174 -26.07 3.46 3.19
C ARG A 174 -26.76 3.55 4.55
N GLN A 175 -26.02 3.39 5.65
CA GLN A 175 -26.58 3.31 7.01
C GLN A 175 -25.63 3.91 8.04
N SER A 176 -26.18 4.41 9.14
CA SER A 176 -25.43 4.88 10.31
C SER A 176 -24.99 3.73 11.20
N LEU A 177 -24.13 4.01 12.18
CA LEU A 177 -23.76 3.05 13.22
C LEU A 177 -24.75 3.13 14.40
N SER A 178 -25.21 1.98 14.91
CA SER A 178 -26.06 1.94 16.11
C SER A 178 -25.25 2.16 17.40
N THR A 179 -25.92 2.55 18.49
CA THR A 179 -25.26 2.70 19.81
C THR A 179 -24.68 1.38 20.31
N GLU A 180 -25.37 0.26 20.12
CA GLU A 180 -24.90 -1.06 20.51
C GLU A 180 -23.63 -1.45 19.74
N GLN A 181 -23.65 -1.28 18.41
CA GLN A 181 -22.50 -1.55 17.55
C GLN A 181 -21.28 -0.68 17.92
N ARG A 182 -21.51 0.60 18.23
CA ARG A 182 -20.49 1.53 18.74
C ARG A 182 -19.84 0.99 20.01
N GLU A 183 -20.64 0.57 20.99
CA GLU A 183 -20.12 0.08 22.28
C GLU A 183 -19.36 -1.24 22.12
N ASP A 184 -19.79 -2.12 21.22
CA ASP A 184 -19.10 -3.39 20.97
C ASP A 184 -17.73 -3.23 20.30
N ILE A 185 -17.57 -2.21 19.46
CA ILE A 185 -16.25 -1.85 18.93
C ILE A 185 -15.39 -1.26 20.05
N ARG A 186 -15.95 -0.34 20.84
CA ARG A 186 -15.21 0.36 21.91
C ARG A 186 -14.64 -0.59 22.96
N LYS A 187 -15.40 -1.63 23.36
CA LYS A 187 -14.96 -2.65 24.34
C LYS A 187 -13.69 -3.40 23.93
N GLN A 188 -13.37 -3.47 22.63
CA GLN A 188 -12.22 -4.21 22.12
C GLN A 188 -10.94 -3.37 22.03
N LEU A 189 -11.07 -2.03 21.99
CA LEU A 189 -9.94 -1.12 21.80
C LEU A 189 -8.78 -1.31 22.80
N PRO A 190 -9.00 -1.54 24.11
CA PRO A 190 -7.89 -1.71 25.05
C PRO A 190 -6.91 -2.82 24.66
N GLU A 191 -7.41 -3.97 24.23
CA GLU A 191 -6.58 -5.09 23.77
C GLU A 191 -5.83 -4.76 22.47
N MET A 192 -6.46 -3.98 21.59
CA MET A 192 -5.84 -3.59 20.32
C MET A 192 -4.66 -2.65 20.56
N PHE A 193 -4.80 -1.70 21.49
CA PHE A 193 -3.70 -0.82 21.90
C PHE A 193 -2.53 -1.63 22.48
N GLU A 194 -2.79 -2.57 23.39
CA GLU A 194 -1.76 -3.44 23.97
C GLU A 194 -1.04 -4.25 22.88
N THR A 195 -1.77 -4.76 21.89
CA THR A 195 -1.19 -5.51 20.76
C THR A 195 -0.23 -4.65 19.94
N VAL A 196 -0.58 -3.39 19.68
CA VAL A 196 0.27 -2.47 18.90
C VAL A 196 1.49 -2.06 19.70
N GLU A 197 1.35 -1.79 21.01
CA GLU A 197 2.47 -1.49 21.91
C GLU A 197 3.49 -2.64 21.91
N ARG A 198 3.01 -3.89 22.06
CA ARG A 198 3.87 -5.08 21.92
C ARG A 198 4.54 -5.20 20.55
N GLY A 199 3.85 -4.80 19.49
CA GLY A 199 4.42 -4.76 18.13
C GLY A 199 5.52 -3.71 17.99
N LEU A 200 5.32 -2.53 18.59
CA LEU A 200 6.30 -1.43 18.61
C LEU A 200 7.56 -1.83 19.39
N ASP A 201 7.41 -2.46 20.55
CA ASP A 201 8.54 -2.99 21.32
C ASP A 201 9.32 -4.03 20.50
N LEU A 202 8.60 -4.98 19.88
CA LEU A 202 9.21 -6.00 19.04
C LEU A 202 10.00 -5.40 17.86
N ILE A 203 9.47 -4.42 17.14
CA ILE A 203 10.18 -3.86 15.99
C ILE A 203 11.41 -3.05 16.43
N LYS A 204 11.34 -2.37 17.58
CA LYS A 204 12.50 -1.66 18.16
C LYS A 204 13.61 -2.65 18.53
N ASP A 205 13.26 -3.76 19.18
CA ASP A 205 14.22 -4.83 19.48
C ASP A 205 14.84 -5.43 18.21
N VAL A 206 14.03 -5.68 17.18
CA VAL A 206 14.53 -6.18 15.88
C VAL A 206 15.50 -5.18 15.24
N GLN A 207 15.17 -3.89 15.26
CA GLN A 207 16.01 -2.82 14.70
C GLN A 207 17.36 -2.69 15.42
N GLU A 208 17.37 -2.92 16.74
CA GLU A 208 18.59 -2.98 17.53
C GLU A 208 19.42 -4.20 17.16
N ARG A 209 18.82 -5.40 17.14
CA ARG A 209 19.52 -6.65 16.77
C ARG A 209 20.11 -6.62 15.37
N MET A 210 19.42 -6.00 14.42
CA MET A 210 19.94 -5.85 13.05
C MET A 210 21.12 -4.88 12.95
N GLY A 211 21.34 -4.00 13.94
CA GLY A 211 22.51 -3.12 13.97
C GLY A 211 22.66 -2.32 12.67
N SER A 212 23.83 -2.37 12.03
CA SER A 212 24.06 -1.71 10.74
C SER A 212 23.45 -2.43 9.54
N GLU A 213 23.05 -3.71 9.68
CA GLU A 213 22.49 -4.54 8.60
C GLU A 213 21.23 -3.91 8.00
N LYS A 214 20.45 -3.18 8.81
CA LYS A 214 19.24 -2.47 8.35
C LYS A 214 19.51 -1.46 7.22
N SER A 215 20.72 -0.90 7.11
CA SER A 215 21.11 0.03 6.04
C SER A 215 21.20 -0.65 4.66
N ILE A 216 21.27 -1.98 4.62
CA ILE A 216 21.29 -2.75 3.36
C ILE A 216 19.88 -2.84 2.76
N TYR A 217 18.85 -2.66 3.58
CA TYR A 217 17.45 -2.82 3.19
C TYR A 217 16.86 -1.52 2.63
N GLY A 218 17.28 -1.18 1.41
CA GLY A 218 16.70 -0.08 0.65
C GLY A 218 16.91 1.28 1.30
N ASP A 219 18.15 1.58 1.68
CA ASP A 219 18.56 2.87 2.21
C ASP A 219 19.19 3.71 1.10
N PHE A 220 18.36 4.52 0.45
CA PHE A 220 18.78 5.40 -0.63
C PHE A 220 17.89 6.65 -0.72
N PRO A 221 18.40 7.75 -1.29
CA PRO A 221 17.60 8.95 -1.56
C PRO A 221 16.43 8.65 -2.50
N SER A 222 15.28 9.24 -2.20
CA SER A 222 14.06 9.21 -3.00
C SER A 222 13.16 10.38 -2.59
N LEU A 223 12.16 10.70 -3.40
CA LEU A 223 11.08 11.56 -2.95
C LEU A 223 10.06 10.76 -2.11
N TYR A 224 9.24 11.44 -1.33
CA TYR A 224 8.13 10.87 -0.57
C TYR A 224 6.84 11.58 -0.95
N MET A 225 5.78 10.82 -1.15
CA MET A 225 4.48 11.34 -1.55
C MET A 225 3.36 10.73 -0.71
N GLY A 226 2.35 11.55 -0.42
CA GLY A 226 1.11 11.14 0.24
C GLY A 226 0.17 12.31 0.47
N LEU A 227 -1.00 12.00 1.03
CA LEU A 227 -1.92 13.02 1.53
C LEU A 227 -1.52 13.52 2.92
N VAL A 228 -1.74 14.81 3.17
CA VAL A 228 -1.72 15.41 4.51
C VAL A 228 -3.03 16.18 4.76
N GLY A 229 -3.40 16.34 6.02
CA GLY A 229 -4.54 17.16 6.42
C GLY A 229 -4.29 18.64 6.12
N PRO A 230 -5.33 19.49 6.13
CA PRO A 230 -5.19 20.93 5.86
C PRO A 230 -4.24 21.67 6.81
N ASP A 231 -3.96 21.10 7.97
CA ASP A 231 -3.05 21.58 9.00
C ASP A 231 -1.69 20.85 9.00
N GLY A 232 -1.43 20.01 7.99
CA GLY A 232 -0.24 19.17 7.91
C GLY A 232 -0.33 17.85 8.68
N SER A 233 -1.48 17.53 9.28
CA SER A 233 -1.65 16.28 10.04
C SER A 233 -1.55 15.02 9.16
N LEU A 234 -1.18 13.89 9.79
CA LEU A 234 -1.29 12.57 9.17
C LEU A 234 -2.74 12.29 8.79
N GLU A 235 -2.97 11.99 7.52
CA GLU A 235 -4.31 11.82 6.96
C GLU A 235 -4.35 10.61 6.02
N HIS A 236 -5.49 9.91 6.01
CA HIS A 236 -5.66 8.69 5.23
C HIS A 236 -6.91 8.67 4.34
N TYR A 237 -7.85 9.58 4.56
CA TYR A 237 -9.15 9.60 3.90
C TYR A 237 -9.28 10.79 2.93
N ASP A 238 -8.98 12.01 3.38
CA ASP A 238 -9.21 13.23 2.59
C ASP A 238 -8.30 14.38 3.03
N GLY A 239 -7.55 14.93 2.09
CA GLY A 239 -6.51 15.93 2.31
C GLY A 239 -5.94 16.40 0.96
N HIS A 240 -4.83 17.12 0.99
CA HIS A 240 -4.11 17.53 -0.22
C HIS A 240 -2.83 16.73 -0.41
N LEU A 241 -2.36 16.63 -1.64
CA LEU A 241 -1.12 15.92 -1.95
C LEU A 241 0.09 16.77 -1.53
N ARG A 242 1.07 16.12 -0.90
CA ARG A 242 2.38 16.71 -0.57
C ARG A 242 3.50 15.82 -1.11
N ILE A 243 4.53 16.44 -1.68
CA ILE A 243 5.75 15.77 -2.14
C ILE A 243 6.96 16.38 -1.43
N MET A 244 7.82 15.53 -0.87
CA MET A 244 9.03 15.91 -0.15
C MET A 244 10.26 15.23 -0.78
N ASP A 245 11.40 15.92 -0.81
CA ASP A 245 12.67 15.34 -1.26
C ASP A 245 13.42 14.55 -0.16
N ALA A 246 14.57 13.99 -0.50
CA ALA A 246 15.39 13.19 0.42
C ALA A 246 16.11 14.00 1.52
N ASP A 247 16.07 15.34 1.43
CA ASP A 247 16.64 16.26 2.41
C ASP A 247 15.56 16.91 3.30
N GLY A 248 14.28 16.58 3.06
CA GLY A 248 13.15 17.08 3.84
C GLY A 248 12.51 18.36 3.28
N ARG A 249 12.89 18.81 2.09
CA ARG A 249 12.29 19.99 1.46
C ARG A 249 10.97 19.59 0.80
N ILE A 250 9.93 20.38 1.06
CA ILE A 250 8.65 20.23 0.38
C ILE A 250 8.79 20.80 -1.04
N LEU A 251 8.53 19.94 -2.03
CA LEU A 251 8.56 20.29 -3.45
C LEU A 251 7.18 20.74 -3.93
N GLU A 252 6.14 20.06 -3.47
CA GLU A 252 4.73 20.34 -3.79
C GLU A 252 3.90 20.25 -2.52
N ASP A 253 2.98 21.19 -2.34
CA ASP A 253 2.07 21.24 -1.19
C ASP A 253 0.72 21.83 -1.59
N ASP A 254 -0.32 21.49 -0.82
CA ASP A 254 -1.70 21.93 -1.06
C ASP A 254 -2.21 21.69 -2.50
N VAL A 255 -1.75 20.59 -3.13
CA VAL A 255 -2.11 20.28 -4.51
C VAL A 255 -3.49 19.60 -4.56
N GLY A 256 -4.40 20.21 -5.31
CA GLY A 256 -5.76 19.72 -5.51
C GLY A 256 -5.82 18.42 -6.35
N PRO A 257 -6.95 17.69 -6.36
CA PRO A 257 -7.03 16.37 -6.98
C PRO A 257 -6.72 16.30 -8.49
N LEU A 258 -7.08 17.35 -9.24
CA LEU A 258 -6.80 17.43 -10.68
C LEU A 258 -5.30 17.58 -10.94
N ASP A 259 -4.68 18.56 -10.27
CA ASP A 259 -3.26 18.86 -10.43
C ASP A 259 -2.40 17.70 -9.88
N ALA A 260 -2.83 17.05 -8.80
CA ALA A 260 -2.14 15.93 -8.19
C ALA A 260 -1.89 14.77 -9.15
N MET A 261 -2.85 14.44 -10.02
CA MET A 261 -2.65 13.39 -11.04
C MET A 261 -1.73 13.84 -12.17
N SER A 262 -1.69 15.13 -12.49
CA SER A 262 -0.82 15.67 -13.55
C SER A 262 0.67 15.65 -13.18
N LEU A 263 0.98 15.63 -11.88
CA LEU A 263 2.34 15.52 -11.35
C LEU A 263 2.94 14.11 -11.50
N ILE A 264 2.13 13.10 -11.84
CA ILE A 264 2.53 11.71 -11.92
C ILE A 264 2.47 11.24 -13.37
N THR A 265 3.57 10.69 -13.87
CA THR A 265 3.60 9.98 -15.15
C THR A 265 3.99 8.54 -14.91
N GLU A 266 3.31 7.59 -15.56
CA GLU A 266 3.58 6.16 -15.40
C GLU A 266 4.43 5.64 -16.57
N GLY A 267 5.69 5.31 -16.27
CA GLY A 267 6.57 4.67 -17.24
C GLY A 267 6.27 3.18 -17.42
N GLU A 268 6.63 2.63 -18.56
CA GLU A 268 6.48 1.19 -18.85
C GLU A 268 7.85 0.51 -19.01
N LYS A 269 7.89 -0.79 -18.71
CA LYS A 269 9.03 -1.66 -19.01
C LYS A 269 8.51 -2.94 -19.67
N PRO A 270 9.18 -3.47 -20.71
CA PRO A 270 8.67 -4.60 -21.48
C PRO A 270 8.65 -5.94 -20.74
N TRP A 271 9.19 -5.98 -19.52
CA TRP A 271 9.42 -7.21 -18.75
C TRP A 271 8.50 -7.36 -17.52
N THR A 272 7.54 -6.44 -17.32
CA THR A 272 6.58 -6.48 -16.21
C THR A 272 5.29 -5.74 -16.58
N TYR A 273 4.16 -6.21 -16.08
CA TYR A 273 2.89 -5.48 -16.18
C TYR A 273 2.77 -4.33 -15.18
N LEU A 274 3.62 -4.30 -14.15
CA LEU A 274 3.62 -3.22 -13.18
C LEU A 274 4.36 -2.00 -13.73
N LYS A 275 3.65 -0.88 -13.86
CA LYS A 275 4.21 0.39 -14.32
C LYS A 275 5.25 0.97 -13.35
N PHE A 276 5.92 2.03 -13.78
CA PHE A 276 6.92 2.79 -13.03
C PHE A 276 6.49 4.26 -12.93
N PRO A 277 5.56 4.60 -12.02
CA PRO A 277 5.22 5.99 -11.74
C PRO A 277 6.43 6.80 -11.29
N TYR A 278 6.54 8.02 -11.78
CA TYR A 278 7.55 8.99 -11.39
C TYR A 278 6.97 10.40 -11.34
N TYR A 279 7.62 11.25 -10.55
CA TYR A 279 7.30 12.67 -10.43
C TYR A 279 7.70 13.40 -11.73
N GLN A 280 6.69 13.81 -12.50
CA GLN A 280 6.82 14.31 -13.86
C GLN A 280 7.81 15.48 -14.00
N PRO A 281 7.85 16.48 -13.10
CA PRO A 281 8.80 17.59 -13.20
C PRO A 281 10.28 17.21 -13.10
N LEU A 282 10.63 16.06 -12.52
CA LEU A 282 12.01 15.57 -12.43
C LEU A 282 12.33 14.43 -13.40
N GLY A 283 11.35 14.00 -14.19
CA GLY A 283 11.50 12.90 -15.15
C GLY A 283 11.73 11.52 -14.50
N PRO A 284 11.89 10.47 -15.33
CA PRO A 284 11.90 9.09 -14.85
C PRO A 284 13.15 8.69 -14.03
N GLU A 285 14.27 9.40 -14.18
CA GLU A 285 15.51 9.08 -13.47
C GLU A 285 15.56 9.70 -12.06
N ALA A 286 15.27 11.01 -11.95
CA ALA A 286 15.33 11.73 -10.68
C ALA A 286 13.97 11.81 -9.97
N GLY A 287 12.86 11.58 -10.67
CA GLY A 287 11.50 11.63 -10.14
C GLY A 287 11.03 10.36 -9.42
N MET A 288 11.93 9.43 -9.08
CA MET A 288 11.56 8.26 -8.28
C MET A 288 11.08 8.69 -6.89
N TYR A 289 9.88 8.26 -6.54
CA TYR A 289 9.29 8.53 -5.23
C TYR A 289 8.84 7.24 -4.53
N ARG A 290 8.50 7.39 -3.25
CA ARG A 290 7.95 6.35 -2.40
C ARG A 290 6.65 6.80 -1.78
N VAL A 291 5.74 5.85 -1.60
CA VAL A 291 4.43 6.03 -0.95
C VAL A 291 4.24 5.01 0.18
N GLY A 292 3.17 5.17 0.95
CA GLY A 292 2.82 4.26 2.04
C GLY A 292 3.31 4.76 3.40
N PRO A 293 3.36 3.88 4.42
CA PRO A 293 3.60 4.30 5.80
C PRO A 293 4.85 5.15 6.00
N LEU A 294 6.00 4.72 5.43
CA LEU A 294 7.26 5.46 5.56
C LEU A 294 7.12 6.89 5.00
N ALA A 295 6.57 7.01 3.78
CA ALA A 295 6.40 8.30 3.12
C ALA A 295 5.46 9.20 3.91
N ARG A 296 4.31 8.69 4.37
CA ARG A 296 3.32 9.46 5.12
C ARG A 296 3.87 10.01 6.44
N LEU A 297 4.67 9.23 7.18
CA LEU A 297 5.30 9.71 8.42
C LEU A 297 6.43 10.72 8.19
N ASN A 298 7.10 10.64 7.03
CA ASN A 298 8.10 11.62 6.62
C ASN A 298 7.45 12.96 6.25
N ILE A 299 6.33 12.95 5.51
CA ILE A 299 5.73 14.19 4.96
C ILE A 299 4.76 14.91 5.89
N CYS A 300 4.11 14.21 6.83
CA CYS A 300 3.20 14.86 7.77
C CYS A 300 3.99 15.76 8.72
N ASP A 301 3.37 16.79 9.29
CA ASP A 301 4.01 17.60 10.31
C ASP A 301 3.88 16.93 11.68
N PHE A 302 2.72 16.34 11.95
CA PHE A 302 2.38 15.58 13.17
C PHE A 302 1.33 14.51 12.86
N ALA A 303 1.19 13.51 13.73
CA ALA A 303 0.14 12.49 13.61
C ALA A 303 -1.23 13.03 14.06
N GLY A 304 -1.24 13.84 15.12
CA GLY A 304 -2.46 14.48 15.65
C GLY A 304 -3.23 13.59 16.61
N THR A 305 -2.59 12.53 17.12
CA THR A 305 -3.10 11.68 18.20
C THR A 305 -1.97 11.38 19.20
N PRO A 306 -2.22 11.38 20.52
CA PRO A 306 -1.15 11.46 21.52
C PRO A 306 -0.12 10.32 21.50
N ARG A 307 -0.55 9.06 21.35
CA ARG A 307 0.37 7.91 21.32
C ARG A 307 1.12 7.86 20.01
N ALA A 308 0.45 8.07 18.87
CA ALA A 308 1.10 8.10 17.58
C ALA A 308 2.13 9.24 17.45
N ASP A 309 1.84 10.44 18.00
CA ASP A 309 2.79 11.55 18.01
C ASP A 309 4.06 11.25 18.82
N ARG A 310 3.93 10.50 19.92
CA ARG A 310 5.08 10.05 20.70
C ARG A 310 5.97 9.14 19.86
N GLU A 311 5.39 8.11 19.24
CA GLU A 311 6.15 7.17 18.41
C GLU A 311 6.70 7.83 17.14
N LEU A 312 5.97 8.77 16.53
CA LEU A 312 6.43 9.54 15.38
C LEU A 312 7.68 10.36 15.70
N ARG A 313 7.72 11.01 16.87
CA ARG A 313 8.92 11.73 17.32
C ARG A 313 10.11 10.78 17.42
N GLU A 314 9.95 9.63 18.06
CA GLU A 314 11.02 8.63 18.19
C GLU A 314 11.47 8.12 16.81
N PHE A 315 10.51 7.76 15.94
CA PHE A 315 10.74 7.31 14.59
C PHE A 315 11.62 8.26 13.77
N ARG A 316 11.36 9.58 13.87
CA ARG A 316 12.13 10.60 13.14
C ARG A 316 13.59 10.69 13.56
N HIS A 317 13.95 10.22 14.75
CA HIS A 317 15.36 10.19 15.16
C HIS A 317 16.19 9.23 14.30
N TYR A 318 15.57 8.22 13.69
CA TYR A 318 16.27 7.29 12.80
C TYR A 318 16.72 7.91 11.47
N GLY A 319 16.15 9.05 11.06
CA GLY A 319 16.58 9.74 9.84
C GLY A 319 17.93 10.47 10.01
N GLY A 320 18.28 10.82 11.26
CA GLY A 320 19.51 11.53 11.61
C GLY A 320 19.51 12.99 11.15
N HIS A 321 20.06 13.89 11.97
CA HIS A 321 20.27 15.31 11.61
C HIS A 321 19.05 16.04 11.01
N GLY A 322 17.83 15.69 11.46
CA GLY A 322 16.59 16.30 10.97
C GLY A 322 16.16 15.86 9.56
N ARG A 323 16.80 14.84 8.98
CA ARG A 323 16.46 14.31 7.66
C ARG A 323 15.28 13.31 7.74
N PRO A 324 14.55 13.11 6.62
CA PRO A 324 13.57 12.03 6.51
C PRO A 324 14.20 10.65 6.73
N VAL A 325 13.41 9.70 7.26
CA VAL A 325 13.86 8.30 7.41
C VAL A 325 13.91 7.65 6.03
N SER A 326 15.10 7.23 5.59
CA SER A 326 15.33 6.72 4.23
C SER A 326 15.33 5.20 4.11
N GLY A 327 15.73 4.46 5.16
CA GLY A 327 15.81 3.00 5.12
C GLY A 327 14.44 2.34 4.92
N SER A 328 14.31 1.46 3.94
CA SER A 328 13.05 0.78 3.64
C SER A 328 12.65 -0.25 4.71
N PHE A 329 13.59 -0.71 5.53
CA PHE A 329 13.30 -1.51 6.72
C PHE A 329 12.31 -0.83 7.69
N TYR A 330 12.35 0.52 7.75
CA TYR A 330 11.50 1.31 8.63
C TYR A 330 10.03 1.35 8.21
N TYR A 331 9.66 0.84 7.04
CA TYR A 331 8.25 0.67 6.67
C TYR A 331 7.49 -0.18 7.71
N HIS A 332 8.12 -1.21 8.29
CA HIS A 332 7.50 -2.05 9.33
C HIS A 332 7.14 -1.26 10.58
N HIS A 333 8.07 -0.42 11.05
CA HIS A 333 7.85 0.46 12.21
C HIS A 333 6.78 1.51 11.89
N ALA A 334 6.90 2.18 10.75
CA ALA A 334 5.90 3.16 10.31
C ALA A 334 4.49 2.55 10.25
N ARG A 335 4.36 1.30 9.80
CA ARG A 335 3.09 0.57 9.75
C ARG A 335 2.42 0.46 11.12
N LEU A 336 3.18 0.18 12.18
CA LEU A 336 2.67 0.08 13.54
C LEU A 336 2.24 1.43 14.11
N ILE A 337 2.98 2.50 13.82
CA ILE A 337 2.60 3.87 14.18
C ILE A 337 1.27 4.24 13.53
N GLU A 338 1.06 3.85 12.27
CA GLU A 338 -0.23 4.07 11.59
C GLU A 338 -1.37 3.23 12.17
N ILE A 339 -1.11 2.01 12.67
CA ILE A 339 -2.14 1.28 13.42
C ILE A 339 -2.48 2.03 14.71
N MET A 340 -1.48 2.48 15.47
CA MET A 340 -1.69 3.25 16.70
C MET A 340 -2.56 4.49 16.41
N HIS A 341 -2.19 5.27 15.39
CA HIS A 341 -2.96 6.41 14.94
C HIS A 341 -4.40 6.03 14.57
N ALA A 342 -4.57 4.98 13.75
CA ALA A 342 -5.89 4.53 13.32
C ALA A 342 -6.77 4.09 14.51
N LEU A 343 -6.21 3.42 15.53
CA LEU A 343 -6.94 3.04 16.74
C LEU A 343 -7.37 4.26 17.56
N GLU A 344 -6.49 5.26 17.73
CA GLU A 344 -6.84 6.51 18.41
C GLU A 344 -7.94 7.27 17.65
N ARG A 345 -7.84 7.36 16.32
CA ARG A 345 -8.89 7.96 15.47
C ARG A 345 -10.21 7.21 15.51
N ILE A 346 -10.17 5.88 15.56
CA ILE A 346 -11.37 5.06 15.75
C ILE A 346 -12.03 5.41 17.08
N ASP A 347 -11.27 5.51 18.18
CA ASP A 347 -11.81 5.88 19.49
C ASP A 347 -12.44 7.29 19.48
N GLU A 348 -11.74 8.30 18.92
CA GLU A 348 -12.27 9.65 18.75
C GLU A 348 -13.59 9.69 17.97
N LEU A 349 -13.65 8.99 16.83
CA LEU A 349 -14.86 8.91 16.01
C LEU A 349 -15.99 8.20 16.74
N LEU A 350 -15.68 7.13 17.47
CA LEU A 350 -16.65 6.41 18.29
C LEU A 350 -17.18 7.27 19.40
N GLN A 351 -16.42 8.20 19.98
CA GLN A 351 -16.91 9.13 21.00
C GLN A 351 -17.85 10.19 20.41
N GLY A 352 -17.59 10.62 19.18
CA GLY A 352 -18.37 11.63 18.45
C GLY A 352 -19.83 11.25 18.19
N ALA A 353 -20.68 12.27 18.01
CA ALA A 353 -22.11 12.09 17.72
C ALA A 353 -22.42 11.89 16.22
N GLU A 354 -21.49 12.24 15.32
CA GLU A 354 -21.73 12.24 13.87
C GLU A 354 -22.03 10.85 13.30
N ILE A 355 -21.38 9.81 13.80
CA ILE A 355 -21.53 8.43 13.32
C ILE A 355 -22.94 7.83 13.55
N ALA A 356 -23.72 8.41 14.48
CA ALA A 356 -25.07 7.98 14.83
C ALA A 356 -26.17 8.81 14.13
N ARG A 357 -25.79 9.88 13.41
CA ARG A 357 -26.74 10.74 12.69
C ARG A 357 -27.36 10.00 11.51
N GLN A 358 -28.65 10.20 11.28
CA GLN A 358 -29.43 9.49 10.26
C GLN A 358 -29.23 10.04 8.83
N ARG A 359 -28.80 11.30 8.68
CA ARG A 359 -28.54 11.89 7.35
C ARG A 359 -27.16 11.49 6.84
N THR A 360 -27.10 10.34 6.19
CA THR A 360 -25.85 9.69 5.74
C THR A 360 -25.61 9.75 4.23
N ARG A 361 -26.52 10.33 3.46
CA ARG A 361 -26.37 10.41 2.00
C ARG A 361 -26.97 11.69 1.41
N SER A 362 -26.21 12.33 0.53
CA SER A 362 -26.67 13.36 -0.40
C SER A 362 -27.10 12.70 -1.72
N ARG A 363 -28.07 13.29 -2.40
CA ARG A 363 -28.60 12.80 -3.69
C ARG A 363 -28.57 13.94 -4.70
N ALA A 364 -28.11 13.63 -5.90
CA ALA A 364 -28.15 14.48 -7.08
C ALA A 364 -28.03 13.56 -8.31
N ASP A 365 -28.19 14.14 -9.50
CA ASP A 365 -27.83 13.51 -10.77
C ASP A 365 -26.40 13.89 -11.17
N VAL A 366 -25.97 13.48 -12.36
CA VAL A 366 -24.66 13.89 -12.91
C VAL A 366 -24.64 15.40 -13.07
N ASN A 367 -23.70 16.06 -12.38
CA ASN A 367 -23.46 17.49 -12.46
C ASN A 367 -22.03 17.82 -12.92
N CYS A 368 -21.14 16.82 -12.97
CA CYS A 368 -19.78 16.92 -13.45
C CYS A 368 -19.43 15.66 -14.24
N ASN A 369 -18.89 15.83 -15.45
CA ASN A 369 -18.47 14.71 -16.30
C ASN A 369 -17.12 14.11 -15.89
N LEU A 370 -16.43 14.68 -14.89
CA LEU A 370 -15.15 14.19 -14.38
C LEU A 370 -15.23 14.03 -12.85
N GLY A 371 -14.81 12.86 -12.38
CA GLY A 371 -14.68 12.55 -10.96
C GLY A 371 -13.29 12.03 -10.63
N ILE A 372 -12.68 12.61 -9.60
CA ILE A 372 -11.40 12.15 -9.06
C ILE A 372 -11.57 11.84 -7.57
N GLY A 373 -11.21 10.61 -7.21
CA GLY A 373 -11.19 10.16 -5.83
C GLY A 373 -9.79 9.76 -5.43
N ILE A 374 -9.22 10.49 -4.47
CA ILE A 374 -7.92 10.21 -3.88
C ILE A 374 -8.11 9.78 -2.43
N SER A 375 -7.42 8.74 -2.00
CA SER A 375 -7.35 8.33 -0.59
C SER A 375 -6.02 7.64 -0.32
N GLU A 376 -5.63 7.48 0.94
CA GLU A 376 -4.48 6.65 1.27
C GLU A 376 -4.93 5.22 1.53
N ALA A 377 -4.58 4.34 0.60
CA ALA A 377 -4.62 2.92 0.89
C ALA A 377 -3.51 2.57 1.90
N PRO A 378 -3.60 1.40 2.57
CA PRO A 378 -2.54 0.95 3.48
C PRO A 378 -1.14 0.86 2.84
N ARG A 379 -1.05 0.87 1.51
CA ARG A 379 0.20 0.68 0.77
C ARG A 379 0.69 1.96 0.08
N GLY A 380 -0.06 3.06 0.19
CA GLY A 380 0.23 4.34 -0.45
C GLY A 380 -1.00 5.02 -1.03
N THR A 381 -0.77 6.16 -1.67
CA THR A 381 -1.81 6.98 -2.27
C THR A 381 -2.54 6.21 -3.38
N LEU A 382 -3.86 6.34 -3.43
CA LEU A 382 -4.71 5.64 -4.36
C LEU A 382 -5.56 6.65 -5.13
N PHE A 383 -5.43 6.66 -6.45
CA PHE A 383 -6.15 7.54 -7.35
C PHE A 383 -7.17 6.76 -8.18
N HIS A 384 -8.39 7.26 -8.25
CA HIS A 384 -9.43 6.79 -9.16
C HIS A 384 -9.96 8.00 -9.94
N ARG A 385 -9.79 7.99 -11.26
CA ARG A 385 -10.29 9.02 -12.18
C ARG A 385 -11.30 8.41 -13.13
N TYR A 386 -12.47 9.02 -13.20
CA TYR A 386 -13.58 8.59 -14.04
C TYR A 386 -14.08 9.77 -14.86
N GLU A 387 -14.19 9.59 -16.18
CA GLU A 387 -15.00 10.47 -17.02
C GLU A 387 -16.30 9.77 -17.38
N VAL A 388 -17.40 10.52 -17.36
CA VAL A 388 -18.74 10.01 -17.67
C VAL A 388 -19.47 10.87 -18.71
N ASP A 389 -20.38 10.25 -19.46
CA ASP A 389 -21.39 10.96 -20.24
C ASP A 389 -22.49 11.56 -19.33
N ASP A 390 -23.46 12.25 -19.94
CA ASP A 390 -24.57 12.89 -19.23
C ASP A 390 -25.51 11.89 -18.51
N ASN A 391 -25.41 10.59 -18.84
CA ASN A 391 -26.16 9.51 -18.20
C ASN A 391 -25.36 8.81 -17.09
N GLY A 392 -24.12 9.27 -16.81
CA GLY A 392 -23.23 8.65 -15.84
C GLY A 392 -22.56 7.36 -16.33
N VAL A 393 -22.52 7.13 -17.64
CA VAL A 393 -21.82 6.01 -18.27
C VAL A 393 -20.36 6.39 -18.48
N LEU A 394 -19.45 5.54 -18.02
CA LEU A 394 -18.01 5.78 -18.12
C LEU A 394 -17.53 5.80 -19.57
N VAL A 395 -16.83 6.87 -19.93
CA VAL A 395 -16.17 7.03 -21.23
C VAL A 395 -14.64 6.89 -21.12
N ASP A 396 -14.08 7.22 -19.95
CA ASP A 396 -12.67 7.05 -19.63
C ASP A 396 -12.49 6.66 -18.15
N VAL A 397 -11.48 5.82 -17.89
CA VAL A 397 -11.13 5.36 -16.54
C VAL A 397 -9.61 5.28 -16.44
N ASN A 398 -9.05 5.92 -15.42
CA ASN A 398 -7.64 5.82 -15.06
C ASN A 398 -7.52 5.58 -13.55
N MET A 399 -6.64 4.68 -13.13
CA MET A 399 -6.36 4.40 -11.73
C MET A 399 -4.86 4.32 -11.49
N ILE A 400 -4.34 5.11 -10.55
CA ILE A 400 -2.95 4.97 -10.10
C ILE A 400 -2.99 4.31 -8.74
N ILE A 401 -2.55 3.04 -8.70
CA ILE A 401 -2.72 2.20 -7.52
C ILE A 401 -1.48 2.22 -6.64
N ALA A 402 -1.72 2.23 -5.33
CA ALA A 402 -0.73 2.39 -4.26
C ALA A 402 0.61 1.66 -4.49
N THR A 403 0.61 0.33 -4.58
CA THR A 403 1.86 -0.45 -4.65
C THR A 403 2.67 -0.18 -5.92
N GLY A 404 2.03 0.10 -7.06
CA GLY A 404 2.72 0.38 -8.32
C GLY A 404 3.69 1.57 -8.22
N GLN A 405 3.38 2.53 -7.37
CA GLN A 405 4.21 3.72 -7.16
C GLN A 405 5.52 3.41 -6.42
N ASN A 406 5.60 2.29 -5.69
CA ASN A 406 6.84 1.83 -5.06
C ASN A 406 7.68 0.91 -5.97
N ASN A 407 7.28 0.66 -7.22
CA ASN A 407 7.93 -0.34 -8.07
C ASN A 407 9.43 -0.05 -8.32
N ALA A 408 9.77 1.21 -8.63
CA ALA A 408 11.17 1.62 -8.79
C ALA A 408 11.99 1.40 -7.51
N ALA A 409 11.43 1.75 -6.34
CA ALA A 409 12.08 1.55 -5.05
C ALA A 409 12.27 0.07 -4.70
N MET A 410 11.28 -0.78 -5.00
CA MET A 410 11.37 -2.23 -4.83
C MET A 410 12.51 -2.84 -5.67
N ASN A 411 12.62 -2.46 -6.95
CA ASN A 411 13.71 -2.90 -7.82
C ASN A 411 15.08 -2.48 -7.27
N ARG A 412 15.22 -1.22 -6.87
CA ARG A 412 16.48 -0.71 -6.29
C ARG A 412 16.85 -1.40 -4.97
N CYS A 413 15.86 -1.71 -4.14
CA CYS A 413 16.06 -2.43 -2.88
C CYS A 413 16.57 -3.86 -3.11
N ILE A 414 16.01 -4.59 -4.09
CA ILE A 414 16.53 -5.90 -4.50
C ILE A 414 17.99 -5.78 -4.91
N GLY A 415 18.32 -4.82 -5.77
CA GLY A 415 19.71 -4.58 -6.22
C GLY A 415 20.68 -4.36 -5.05
N GLN A 416 20.29 -3.53 -4.08
CA GLN A 416 21.12 -3.26 -2.90
C GLN A 416 21.37 -4.51 -2.05
N ILE A 417 20.32 -5.29 -1.78
CA ILE A 417 20.42 -6.53 -0.99
C ILE A 417 21.24 -7.58 -1.76
N ALA A 418 20.93 -7.81 -3.03
CA ALA A 418 21.63 -8.77 -3.86
C ALA A 418 23.13 -8.45 -3.95
N THR A 419 23.49 -7.18 -4.17
CA THR A 419 24.88 -6.74 -4.25
C THR A 419 25.66 -6.99 -2.95
N HIS A 420 24.99 -6.88 -1.79
CA HIS A 420 25.66 -7.06 -0.50
C HIS A 420 25.84 -8.54 -0.11
N TYR A 421 24.81 -9.36 -0.32
CA TYR A 421 24.79 -10.73 0.19
C TYR A 421 25.21 -11.79 -0.81
N LEU A 422 25.19 -11.49 -2.11
CA LEU A 422 25.69 -12.43 -3.11
C LEU A 422 27.23 -12.52 -2.97
N ARG A 423 27.74 -13.74 -2.75
CA ARG A 423 29.17 -14.03 -2.61
C ARG A 423 29.53 -15.22 -3.49
N ASP A 424 30.61 -15.10 -4.26
CA ASP A 424 31.37 -16.19 -4.90
C ASP A 424 30.50 -17.37 -5.39
N ASP A 425 29.56 -17.09 -6.30
CA ASP A 425 28.64 -18.05 -6.94
C ASP A 425 27.73 -18.89 -6.02
N ARG A 426 27.66 -18.59 -4.72
CA ARG A 426 26.85 -19.37 -3.77
C ARG A 426 25.49 -18.71 -3.52
N LEU A 427 24.45 -19.36 -4.03
CA LEU A 427 23.07 -19.10 -3.64
C LEU A 427 22.76 -19.87 -2.36
N ASP A 428 22.35 -19.16 -1.31
CA ASP A 428 21.78 -19.78 -0.11
C ASP A 428 20.40 -19.19 0.22
N GLU A 429 19.64 -19.96 0.99
CA GLU A 429 18.26 -19.62 1.38
C GLU A 429 18.18 -18.31 2.16
N GLY A 430 19.24 -17.95 2.89
CA GLY A 430 19.34 -16.70 3.62
C GLY A 430 19.35 -15.49 2.69
N LEU A 431 20.12 -15.53 1.60
CA LEU A 431 20.11 -14.50 0.55
C LEU A 431 18.73 -14.40 -0.13
N LEU A 432 18.17 -15.53 -0.56
CA LEU A 432 16.88 -15.57 -1.25
C LEU A 432 15.77 -14.93 -0.40
N ASN A 433 15.71 -15.28 0.88
CA ASN A 433 14.73 -14.71 1.78
C ASN A 433 14.95 -13.23 2.07
N ARG A 434 16.21 -12.76 2.18
CA ARG A 434 16.48 -11.32 2.36
C ARG A 434 16.01 -10.52 1.16
N VAL A 435 16.19 -11.03 -0.05
CA VAL A 435 15.67 -10.43 -1.28
C VAL A 435 14.14 -10.38 -1.26
N GLU A 436 13.47 -11.48 -0.90
CA GLU A 436 12.00 -11.48 -0.75
C GLU A 436 11.53 -10.55 0.36
N HIS A 437 12.22 -10.50 1.50
CA HIS A 437 11.92 -9.59 2.61
C HIS A 437 12.08 -8.13 2.15
N GLY A 438 13.08 -7.86 1.31
CA GLY A 438 13.26 -6.60 0.57
C GLY A 438 11.98 -6.10 -0.09
N ILE A 439 11.17 -7.02 -0.61
CA ILE A 439 9.86 -6.74 -1.19
C ILE A 439 8.75 -6.66 -0.13
N ARG A 440 8.73 -7.58 0.84
CA ARG A 440 7.69 -7.61 1.90
C ARG A 440 7.65 -6.34 2.75
N MET A 441 8.76 -5.62 2.92
CA MET A 441 8.82 -4.33 3.62
C MET A 441 7.84 -3.30 3.04
N TYR A 442 7.63 -3.31 1.72
CA TYR A 442 6.69 -2.41 1.05
C TYR A 442 5.23 -2.88 1.12
N ASP A 443 4.97 -4.07 1.66
CA ASP A 443 3.65 -4.75 1.68
C ASP A 443 2.95 -4.69 0.31
N PRO A 444 3.53 -5.23 -0.77
CA PRO A 444 2.92 -5.09 -2.09
C PRO A 444 1.56 -5.82 -2.18
N CYS A 445 0.53 -5.14 -2.72
CA CYS A 445 -0.66 -5.79 -3.32
C CYS A 445 -0.49 -5.73 -4.84
N LEU A 446 -0.15 -6.86 -5.46
CA LEU A 446 0.13 -6.94 -6.90
C LEU A 446 -1.14 -7.18 -7.72
N SER A 447 -2.15 -7.86 -7.15
CA SER A 447 -3.48 -7.93 -7.77
C SER A 447 -4.08 -6.53 -7.94
N CYS A 448 -3.72 -5.63 -7.03
CA CYS A 448 -4.10 -4.22 -7.07
C CYS A 448 -3.54 -3.46 -8.27
N SER A 449 -2.28 -3.73 -8.60
CA SER A 449 -1.45 -2.76 -9.31
C SER A 449 -1.29 -3.07 -10.80
N THR A 450 -2.06 -4.03 -11.31
CA THR A 450 -2.03 -4.51 -12.71
C THR A 450 -3.41 -4.44 -13.37
N HIS A 451 -3.86 -3.21 -13.60
CA HIS A 451 -5.19 -2.88 -14.13
C HIS A 451 -5.16 -2.24 -15.53
N GLU A 452 -4.01 -1.77 -16.03
CA GLU A 452 -3.83 -1.30 -17.42
C GLU A 452 -3.15 -2.35 -18.31
N ALA A 453 -3.59 -2.44 -19.57
CA ALA A 453 -2.93 -3.24 -20.58
C ALA A 453 -1.60 -2.60 -20.97
N GLY A 454 -0.54 -2.85 -20.20
CA GLY A 454 0.82 -2.58 -20.66
C GLY A 454 1.06 -3.37 -21.96
N ARG A 455 1.70 -2.75 -22.96
CA ARG A 455 2.02 -3.41 -24.23
C ARG A 455 3.17 -4.40 -24.02
N MET A 456 2.90 -5.52 -23.35
CA MET A 456 3.77 -6.69 -23.40
C MET A 456 3.36 -7.52 -24.60
N PRO A 457 4.14 -7.55 -25.70
CA PRO A 457 3.86 -8.46 -26.78
C PRO A 457 3.92 -9.89 -26.25
N LEU A 458 2.90 -10.70 -26.54
CA LEU A 458 2.96 -12.14 -26.36
C LEU A 458 4.09 -12.65 -27.25
N GLN A 459 5.21 -13.00 -26.63
CA GLN A 459 6.41 -13.44 -27.31
C GLN A 459 6.61 -14.93 -27.07
N ILE A 460 6.55 -15.70 -28.16
CA ILE A 460 6.92 -17.12 -28.16
C ILE A 460 8.32 -17.19 -28.73
N SER A 461 9.28 -17.59 -27.92
CA SER A 461 10.66 -17.85 -28.36
C SER A 461 10.90 -19.36 -28.34
N LEU A 462 11.30 -19.92 -29.48
CA LEU A 462 11.72 -21.31 -29.60
C LEU A 462 13.22 -21.39 -29.33
N TYR A 463 13.65 -22.32 -28.50
CA TYR A 463 15.07 -22.57 -28.21
C TYR A 463 15.43 -24.01 -28.57
N ALA A 464 16.65 -24.20 -29.08
CA ALA A 464 17.25 -25.51 -29.26
C ALA A 464 17.66 -26.09 -27.90
N ALA A 465 17.92 -27.41 -27.86
CA ALA A 465 18.37 -28.11 -26.66
C ALA A 465 19.71 -27.59 -26.10
N ASP A 466 20.50 -26.88 -26.90
CA ASP A 466 21.75 -26.21 -26.52
C ASP A 466 21.56 -24.77 -26.01
N GLY A 467 20.30 -24.31 -25.87
CA GLY A 467 19.96 -22.96 -25.40
C GLY A 467 19.99 -21.88 -26.49
N ARG A 468 20.32 -22.21 -27.74
CA ARG A 468 20.30 -21.25 -28.86
C ARG A 468 18.87 -20.92 -29.29
N LYS A 469 18.53 -19.63 -29.41
CA LYS A 469 17.21 -19.19 -29.92
C LYS A 469 17.06 -19.60 -31.40
N LEU A 470 16.04 -20.39 -31.71
CA LEU A 470 15.71 -20.92 -33.03
C LEU A 470 14.67 -20.07 -33.76
N ASP A 471 13.67 -19.56 -33.05
CA ASP A 471 12.59 -18.78 -33.64
C ASP A 471 12.00 -17.82 -32.61
N GLU A 472 11.30 -16.80 -33.08
CA GLU A 472 10.58 -15.86 -32.25
C GLU A 472 9.39 -15.26 -33.00
N ILE A 473 8.20 -15.41 -32.42
CA ILE A 473 7.01 -14.71 -32.88
C ILE A 473 6.47 -13.84 -31.74
N SER A 474 6.13 -12.59 -32.06
CA SER A 474 5.54 -11.64 -31.13
C SER A 474 4.17 -11.17 -31.61
N ARG A 475 3.23 -11.02 -30.68
CA ARG A 475 1.90 -10.45 -30.92
C ARG A 475 1.49 -9.53 -29.77
N GLY A 476 1.42 -8.23 -30.04
CA GLY A 476 0.90 -7.23 -29.11
C GLY A 476 1.21 -5.82 -29.58
#